data_AF-E8LM17-F1
#
_entry.id   AF-E8LM17-F1
#
_cell.length_a   1.000
_cell.length_b   1.000
_cell.length_c   1.000
_cell.angle_alpha   90.00
_cell.angle_beta   90.00
_cell.angle_gamma   90.00
#
_symmetry.space_group_name_H-M   'P 1'
#
loop_
_entity.id
_entity.type
_entity.pdbx_description
1 polymer ?
#
loop_
_entity_poly.entity_id
_entity_poly.type
_entity_poly.pdbx_seq_one_letter_code
_entity_poly.pdbx_strand_id
1 'polypeptide(L)'
;MSQIERMHPDCPPDAHKIMRPPENPLNAQLCVFVTKEEVETCGIDDVLEVLALMNQKPLLLCEDDSVRQQIKDHCAKAELTPAFIRVNGDGTCTIEYLDGAVSSSLPFYAYADDYHNFEHFLDKLSEKCVISVDTLSMLILRSISTVYPWDKLLAGDFIRQYIKASDAISDEDRDLLRQIRYGKYDPMNAKDTKAYQFLRLERKLFLQYPSEDD
;
A
#
# COMPACT_ATOMS: atom_id res chain seq x y z
N MET A 1 12.79 -59.26 -9.60
CA MET A 1 11.96 -58.05 -9.71
C MET A 1 12.25 -57.17 -8.50
N SER A 2 13.17 -56.22 -8.62
CA SER A 2 13.48 -55.27 -7.55
C SER A 2 12.53 -54.07 -7.65
N GLN A 3 11.62 -53.96 -6.68
CA GLN A 3 10.73 -52.79 -6.57
C GLN A 3 11.59 -51.55 -6.29
N ILE A 4 11.42 -50.53 -7.13
CA ILE A 4 11.98 -49.20 -6.90
C ILE A 4 11.23 -48.62 -5.69
N GLU A 5 11.93 -48.42 -4.57
CA GLU A 5 11.40 -47.68 -3.42
C GLU A 5 10.94 -46.31 -3.93
N ARG A 6 9.63 -46.07 -3.86
CA ARG A 6 9.08 -44.74 -4.10
C ARG A 6 9.65 -43.86 -2.99
N MET A 7 10.51 -42.91 -3.34
CA MET A 7 10.88 -41.83 -2.44
C MET A 7 9.58 -41.23 -1.91
N HIS A 8 9.31 -41.45 -0.62
CA HIS A 8 8.31 -40.69 0.09
C HIS A 8 8.74 -39.22 -0.03
N PRO A 9 7.87 -38.32 -0.52
CA PRO A 9 8.15 -36.89 -0.48
C PRO A 9 7.92 -36.45 0.97
N ASP A 10 8.80 -36.89 1.87
CA ASP A 10 8.90 -36.28 3.18
C ASP A 10 9.48 -34.90 2.92
N CYS A 11 8.59 -33.90 2.88
CA CYS A 11 8.99 -32.50 2.95
C CYS A 11 10.01 -32.38 4.09
N PRO A 12 11.21 -31.81 3.86
CA PRO A 12 12.18 -31.64 4.92
C PRO A 12 11.50 -30.94 6.10
N PRO A 13 11.68 -31.43 7.34
CA PRO A 13 10.94 -30.95 8.52
C PRO A 13 11.22 -29.47 8.88
N ASP A 14 12.07 -28.78 8.14
CA ASP A 14 12.44 -27.36 8.30
C ASP A 14 12.14 -26.49 7.06
N ALA A 15 11.26 -26.93 6.14
CA ALA A 15 10.82 -26.07 5.04
C ALA A 15 9.86 -24.95 5.47
N HIS A 16 9.36 -25.00 6.72
CA HIS A 16 8.56 -23.93 7.29
C HIS A 16 9.47 -22.93 8.01
N LYS A 17 9.71 -21.79 7.35
CA LYS A 17 10.23 -20.54 7.93
C LYS A 17 11.70 -20.53 8.38
N ILE A 18 12.63 -20.82 7.46
CA ILE A 18 13.91 -20.07 7.53
C ILE A 18 13.60 -18.67 6.98
N MET A 19 13.10 -17.79 7.85
CA MET A 19 13.04 -16.36 7.56
C MET A 19 14.50 -15.89 7.46
N ARG A 20 15.02 -15.77 6.24
CA ARG A 20 16.35 -15.21 6.00
C ARG A 20 16.38 -13.81 6.59
N PRO A 21 17.40 -13.39 7.36
CA PRO A 21 17.42 -12.03 7.85
C PRO A 21 17.26 -11.05 6.67
N PRO A 22 16.50 -9.95 6.84
CA PRO A 22 16.31 -8.98 5.76
C PRO A 22 17.67 -8.48 5.28
N GLU A 23 17.90 -8.58 3.97
CA GLU A 23 19.17 -8.22 3.33
C GLU A 23 19.20 -6.72 3.00
N ASN A 24 18.02 -6.12 2.71
CA ASN A 24 17.89 -4.71 2.35
C ASN A 24 17.23 -3.89 3.46
N PRO A 25 17.74 -2.69 3.78
CA PRO A 25 17.10 -1.80 4.74
C PRO A 25 15.83 -1.18 4.13
N LEU A 26 14.72 -1.22 4.86
CA LEU A 26 13.50 -0.47 4.56
C LEU A 26 13.42 0.72 5.50
N ASN A 27 13.71 1.92 4.97
CA ASN A 27 13.72 3.16 5.74
C ASN A 27 12.64 4.15 5.28
N ALA A 28 12.11 3.98 4.07
CA ALA A 28 11.08 4.85 3.55
C ALA A 28 9.74 4.60 4.23
N GLN A 29 8.97 5.67 4.40
CA GLN A 29 7.62 5.64 4.93
C GLN A 29 6.62 5.93 3.82
N LEU A 30 5.55 5.14 3.75
CA LEU A 30 4.49 5.33 2.78
C LEU A 30 3.38 6.18 3.38
N CYS A 31 2.95 7.19 2.64
CA CYS A 31 1.89 8.10 3.01
C CYS A 31 0.74 7.99 2.02
N VAL A 32 -0.49 7.77 2.49
CA VAL A 32 -1.67 7.75 1.63
C VAL A 32 -2.14 9.17 1.36
N PHE A 33 -2.31 9.53 0.10
CA PHE A 33 -2.92 10.79 -0.31
C PHE A 33 -4.44 10.63 -0.38
N VAL A 34 -5.15 11.39 0.47
CA VAL A 34 -6.60 11.38 0.55
C VAL A 34 -7.14 12.66 -0.08
N THR A 35 -7.90 12.50 -1.16
CA THR A 35 -8.53 13.62 -1.86
C THR A 35 -9.89 13.97 -1.25
N LYS A 36 -10.31 15.21 -1.47
CA LYS A 36 -11.64 15.67 -1.05
C LYS A 36 -12.75 14.93 -1.78
N GLU A 37 -12.55 14.66 -3.07
CA GLU A 37 -13.51 13.94 -3.92
C GLU A 37 -13.81 12.54 -3.37
N GLU A 38 -12.79 11.82 -2.89
CA GLU A 38 -12.96 10.49 -2.32
C GLU A 38 -13.84 10.54 -1.07
N VAL A 39 -13.61 11.50 -0.18
CA VAL A 39 -14.38 11.64 1.06
C VAL A 39 -15.82 12.07 0.79
N GLU A 40 -16.06 12.97 -0.16
CA GLU A 40 -17.41 13.42 -0.53
C GLU A 40 -18.23 12.33 -1.25
N THR A 41 -17.58 11.51 -2.08
CA THR A 41 -18.25 10.49 -2.90
C THR A 41 -18.47 9.18 -2.13
N CYS A 42 -17.49 8.79 -1.30
CA CYS A 42 -17.50 7.51 -0.62
C CYS A 42 -18.12 7.61 0.77
N GLY A 43 -17.76 8.66 1.52
CA GLY A 43 -18.09 8.83 2.92
C GLY A 43 -16.87 8.61 3.81
N ILE A 44 -16.78 9.37 4.91
CA ILE A 44 -15.60 9.35 5.79
C ILE A 44 -15.40 8.00 6.49
N ASP A 45 -16.48 7.32 6.86
CA ASP A 45 -16.42 6.05 7.59
C ASP A 45 -15.81 4.95 6.69
N ASP A 46 -16.26 4.83 5.44
CA ASP A 46 -15.71 3.90 4.45
C ASP A 46 -14.22 4.18 4.16
N VAL A 47 -13.82 5.46 4.11
CA VAL A 47 -12.42 5.86 3.94
C VAL A 47 -11.57 5.42 5.12
N LEU A 48 -12.06 5.57 6.35
CA LEU A 48 -11.33 5.11 7.53
C LEU A 48 -11.20 3.59 7.57
N GLU A 49 -12.24 2.84 7.20
CA GLU A 49 -12.16 1.38 7.09
C GLU A 49 -11.10 0.94 6.09
N VAL A 50 -11.06 1.58 4.92
CA VAL A 50 -10.04 1.30 3.89
C VAL A 50 -8.64 1.66 4.40
N LEU A 51 -8.47 2.79 5.09
CA LEU A 51 -7.18 3.17 5.69
C LEU A 51 -6.74 2.19 6.79
N ALA A 52 -7.68 1.59 7.54
CA ALA A 52 -7.37 0.57 8.53
C ALA A 52 -6.77 -0.71 7.92
N LEU A 53 -7.11 -1.03 6.67
CA LEU A 53 -6.45 -2.12 5.93
C LEU A 53 -4.97 -1.82 5.65
N MET A 54 -4.60 -0.54 5.59
CA MET A 54 -3.23 -0.10 5.29
C MET A 54 -2.33 -0.07 6.52
N ASN A 55 -2.80 0.36 7.69
CA ASN A 55 -2.11 0.24 8.98
C ASN A 55 -3.05 0.75 10.07
N GLN A 56 -2.86 0.32 11.33
CA GLN A 56 -3.47 0.99 12.49
C GLN A 56 -2.94 2.42 12.71
N LYS A 57 -1.72 2.70 12.22
CA LYS A 57 -1.04 4.01 12.29
C LYS A 57 -0.73 4.56 10.89
N PRO A 58 -1.73 4.86 10.06
CA PRO A 58 -1.48 5.29 8.69
C PRO A 58 -0.90 6.71 8.67
N LEU A 59 0.04 6.95 7.76
CA LEU A 59 0.51 8.29 7.44
C LEU A 59 -0.35 8.86 6.31
N LEU A 60 -0.89 10.05 6.51
CA LEU A 60 -1.88 10.64 5.61
C LEU A 60 -1.43 12.00 5.11
N LEU A 61 -1.59 12.23 3.82
CA LEU A 61 -1.52 13.54 3.19
C LEU A 61 -2.94 13.89 2.77
N CYS A 62 -3.49 14.96 3.35
CA CYS A 62 -4.82 15.44 3.00
C CYS A 62 -4.69 16.58 1.99
N GLU A 63 -5.55 16.59 0.98
CA GLU A 63 -5.65 17.70 0.04
C GLU A 63 -6.02 19.01 0.74
N ASP A 64 -7.00 18.94 1.65
CA ASP A 64 -7.54 20.09 2.38
C ASP A 64 -7.57 19.87 3.91
N ASP A 65 -7.54 20.97 4.66
CA ASP A 65 -7.69 20.97 6.13
C ASP A 65 -9.07 20.47 6.60
N SER A 66 -10.10 20.58 5.77
CA SER A 66 -11.44 20.06 6.10
C SER A 66 -11.44 18.53 6.19
N VAL A 67 -10.83 17.86 5.21
CA VAL A 67 -10.66 16.39 5.19
C VAL A 67 -9.87 15.95 6.41
N ARG A 68 -8.80 16.69 6.71
CA ARG A 68 -7.96 16.44 7.88
C ARG A 68 -8.76 16.49 9.19
N GLN A 69 -9.63 17.49 9.36
CA GLN A 69 -10.47 17.59 10.54
C GLN A 69 -11.50 16.46 10.61
N GLN A 70 -12.16 16.12 9.50
CA GLN A 70 -13.12 15.02 9.47
C GLN A 70 -12.50 13.69 9.87
N ILE A 71 -11.27 13.41 9.40
CA ILE A 71 -10.50 12.23 9.79
C ILE A 71 -10.20 12.26 11.29
N LYS A 72 -9.75 13.40 11.85
CA LYS A 72 -9.47 13.54 13.29
C LYS A 72 -10.70 13.30 14.16
N ASP A 73 -11.87 13.76 13.71
CA ASP A 73 -13.13 13.62 14.47
C ASP A 73 -13.66 12.19 14.46
N HIS A 74 -13.38 11.42 13.40
CA HIS A 74 -13.92 10.07 13.20
C HIS A 74 -12.90 8.95 13.48
N CYS A 75 -11.60 9.23 13.53
CA CYS A 75 -10.56 8.20 13.72
C CYS A 75 -10.69 7.45 15.05
N ALA A 76 -11.19 8.09 16.10
CA ALA A 76 -11.42 7.46 17.40
C ALA A 76 -12.47 6.33 17.33
N LYS A 77 -13.47 6.46 16.45
CA LYS A 77 -14.49 5.42 16.24
C LYS A 77 -13.92 4.20 15.52
N ALA A 78 -12.97 4.44 14.61
CA ALA A 78 -12.29 3.41 13.82
C ALA A 78 -11.05 2.82 14.52
N GLU A 79 -10.78 3.21 15.78
CA GLU A 79 -9.58 2.81 16.55
C GLU A 79 -8.25 3.10 15.82
N LEU A 80 -8.23 4.11 14.95
CA LEU A 80 -7.06 4.51 14.17
C LEU A 80 -6.27 5.61 14.86
N THR A 81 -4.94 5.54 14.74
CA THR A 81 -4.02 6.61 15.18
C THR A 81 -3.25 7.21 14.00
N PRO A 82 -3.93 7.96 13.10
CA PRO A 82 -3.30 8.55 11.94
C PRO A 82 -2.27 9.62 12.32
N ALA A 83 -1.24 9.76 11.50
CA ALA A 83 -0.35 10.91 11.51
C ALA A 83 -0.46 11.67 10.19
N PHE A 84 -0.27 12.98 10.21
CA PHE A 84 -0.51 13.85 9.06
C PHE A 84 0.80 14.40 8.51
N ILE A 85 0.95 14.35 7.19
CA ILE A 85 2.08 14.93 6.49
C ILE A 85 1.78 16.39 6.17
N ARG A 86 2.73 17.26 6.51
CA ARG A 86 2.78 18.64 6.03
C ARG A 86 3.98 18.81 5.12
N VAL A 87 3.72 19.12 3.85
CA VAL A 87 4.76 19.36 2.85
C VAL A 87 5.26 20.81 2.98
N ASN A 88 6.58 20.96 3.05
CA ASN A 88 7.29 22.23 3.05
C ASN A 88 7.65 22.61 1.60
N GLY A 89 7.73 23.91 1.31
CA GLY A 89 8.05 24.42 -0.03
C GLY A 89 9.45 24.03 -0.57
N ASP A 90 10.30 23.47 0.29
CA ASP A 90 11.68 23.09 -0.04
C ASP A 90 11.82 21.60 -0.46
N GLY A 91 10.70 20.90 -0.72
CA GLY A 91 10.71 19.47 -1.10
C GLY A 91 10.90 18.50 0.08
N THR A 92 10.66 18.99 1.29
CA THR A 92 10.69 18.18 2.52
C THR A 92 9.32 18.15 3.17
N CYS A 93 9.10 17.26 4.13
CA CYS A 93 7.87 17.20 4.91
C CYS A 93 8.13 16.99 6.40
N THR A 94 7.17 17.40 7.21
CA THR A 94 7.11 17.08 8.65
C THR A 94 5.89 16.22 8.93
N ILE A 95 6.00 15.31 9.88
CA ILE A 95 4.91 14.46 10.34
C ILE A 95 4.33 15.08 11.61
N GLU A 96 3.04 15.39 11.59
CA GLU A 96 2.28 15.90 12.72
C GLU A 96 1.40 14.78 13.29
N TYR A 97 1.67 14.40 14.53
CA TYR A 97 0.94 13.37 15.25
C TYR A 97 -0.29 13.94 15.97
N LEU A 98 -1.24 13.08 16.35
CA LEU A 98 -2.47 13.50 17.04
C LEU A 98 -2.23 14.14 18.41
N ASP A 99 -1.13 13.78 19.07
CA ASP A 99 -0.71 14.38 20.34
C ASP A 99 -0.10 15.79 20.17
N GLY A 100 -0.01 16.28 18.93
CA GLY A 100 0.59 17.57 18.58
C GLY A 100 2.12 17.52 18.44
N ALA A 101 2.75 16.35 18.59
CA ALA A 101 4.17 16.21 18.32
C ALA A 101 4.46 16.39 16.82
N VAL A 102 5.63 16.96 16.51
CA VAL A 102 6.10 17.18 15.14
C VAL A 102 7.45 16.52 14.96
N SER A 103 7.59 15.72 13.91
CA SER A 103 8.85 15.04 13.58
C SER A 103 9.87 15.97 12.94
N SER A 104 11.12 15.48 12.82
CA SER A 104 12.14 16.14 12.01
C SER A 104 11.76 16.17 10.53
N SER A 105 12.25 17.18 9.82
CA SER A 105 12.06 17.30 8.38
C SER A 105 12.67 16.11 7.62
N LEU A 106 11.89 15.48 6.75
CA LEU A 106 12.28 14.37 5.89
C LEU A 106 12.10 14.73 4.41
N PRO A 107 12.88 14.17 3.48
CA PRO A 107 12.60 14.30 2.05
C PRO A 107 11.21 13.74 1.69
N PHE A 108 10.47 14.45 0.85
CA PHE A 108 9.13 14.06 0.43
C PHE A 108 9.06 13.86 -1.09
N TYR A 109 8.46 12.76 -1.51
CA TYR A 109 8.28 12.40 -2.91
C TYR A 109 6.78 12.23 -3.22
N ALA A 110 6.24 13.12 -4.06
CA ALA A 110 4.86 13.09 -4.49
C ALA A 110 4.67 12.11 -5.66
N TYR A 111 4.39 10.83 -5.39
CA TYR A 111 4.19 9.80 -6.43
C TYR A 111 2.71 9.46 -6.68
N ALA A 112 1.80 9.92 -5.82
CA ALA A 112 0.37 9.66 -5.96
C ALA A 112 -0.23 10.12 -7.31
N ASP A 113 0.34 11.14 -7.94
CA ASP A 113 -0.20 11.74 -9.18
C ASP A 113 0.18 10.96 -10.45
N ASP A 114 1.34 10.31 -10.49
CA ASP A 114 1.84 9.60 -11.67
C ASP A 114 2.50 8.29 -11.30
N TYR A 115 1.90 7.20 -11.78
CA TYR A 115 2.34 5.84 -11.51
C TYR A 115 3.69 5.49 -12.14
N HIS A 116 4.15 6.23 -13.16
CA HIS A 116 5.48 6.01 -13.76
C HIS A 116 6.61 6.31 -12.77
N ASN A 117 6.38 7.20 -11.80
CA ASN A 117 7.36 7.51 -10.76
C ASN A 117 7.71 6.28 -9.89
N PHE A 118 6.84 5.26 -9.88
CA PHE A 118 7.11 4.02 -9.15
C PHE A 118 8.18 3.13 -9.82
N GLU A 119 8.69 3.45 -11.01
CA GLU A 119 9.82 2.72 -11.60
C GLU A 119 11.05 2.74 -10.70
N HIS A 120 11.29 3.86 -10.01
CA HIS A 120 12.40 4.04 -9.06
C HIS A 120 12.02 3.79 -7.60
N PHE A 121 10.81 3.26 -7.35
CA PHE A 121 10.28 3.07 -6.00
C PHE A 121 11.22 2.26 -5.10
N LEU A 122 11.77 1.16 -5.61
CA LEU A 122 12.62 0.25 -4.83
C LEU A 122 13.95 0.85 -4.40
N ASP A 123 14.47 1.81 -5.17
CA ASP A 123 15.71 2.49 -4.80
C ASP A 123 15.43 3.47 -3.66
N LYS A 124 14.26 4.12 -3.70
CA LYS A 124 13.79 5.03 -2.65
C LYS A 124 13.41 4.34 -1.34
N LEU A 125 12.99 3.07 -1.37
CA LEU A 125 12.69 2.31 -0.15
C LEU A 125 13.85 2.23 0.85
N SER A 126 15.09 2.28 0.37
CA SER A 126 16.29 2.25 1.21
C SER A 126 16.64 3.59 1.85
N GLU A 127 16.11 4.69 1.32
CA GLU A 127 16.36 6.05 1.78
C GLU A 127 15.41 6.42 2.94
N LYS A 128 15.84 7.32 3.84
CA LYS A 128 14.98 7.88 4.89
C LYS A 128 14.11 8.98 4.30
N CYS A 129 13.01 8.62 3.66
CA CYS A 129 12.10 9.55 3.00
C CYS A 129 10.62 9.17 3.20
N VAL A 130 9.73 10.08 2.83
CA VAL A 130 8.29 9.83 2.76
C VAL A 130 7.85 9.83 1.30
N ILE A 131 7.11 8.81 0.90
CA ILE A 131 6.60 8.64 -0.48
C ILE A 131 5.08 8.69 -0.42
N SER A 132 4.44 9.56 -1.21
CA SER A 132 2.99 9.58 -1.32
C SER A 132 2.49 8.50 -2.27
N VAL A 133 1.40 7.83 -1.90
CA VAL A 133 0.71 6.81 -2.67
C VAL A 133 -0.78 7.14 -2.71
N ASP A 134 -1.43 6.81 -3.81
CA ASP A 134 -2.87 6.91 -3.98
C ASP A 134 -3.61 5.81 -3.20
N THR A 135 -4.87 6.09 -2.86
CA THR A 135 -5.75 5.14 -2.16
C THR A 135 -5.94 3.84 -2.93
N LEU A 136 -5.86 3.85 -4.27
CA LEU A 136 -6.00 2.66 -5.13
C LEU A 136 -4.76 1.77 -5.16
N SER A 137 -3.54 2.32 -5.09
CA SER A 137 -2.32 1.50 -5.16
C SER A 137 -1.70 1.20 -3.80
N MET A 138 -2.21 1.81 -2.71
CA MET A 138 -1.62 1.70 -1.38
C MET A 138 -1.38 0.26 -0.91
N LEU A 139 -2.32 -0.67 -1.15
CA LEU A 139 -2.22 -2.06 -0.68
C LEU A 139 -1.15 -2.84 -1.46
N ILE A 140 -1.07 -2.61 -2.77
CA ILE A 140 -0.07 -3.22 -3.65
C ILE A 140 1.32 -2.72 -3.27
N LEU A 141 1.49 -1.40 -3.19
CA LEU A 141 2.78 -0.77 -2.90
C LEU A 141 3.27 -1.07 -1.47
N ARG A 142 2.36 -1.13 -0.49
CA ARG A 142 2.65 -1.64 0.86
C ARG A 142 3.16 -3.08 0.81
N SER A 143 2.48 -3.94 0.07
CA SER A 143 2.89 -5.35 -0.03
C SER A 143 4.24 -5.49 -0.74
N ILE A 144 4.55 -4.64 -1.73
CA ILE A 144 5.86 -4.64 -2.38
C ILE A 144 6.95 -4.17 -1.41
N SER A 145 6.66 -3.17 -0.56
CA SER A 145 7.64 -2.70 0.43
C SER A 145 7.93 -3.75 1.51
N THR A 146 6.99 -4.65 1.84
CA THR A 146 7.26 -5.77 2.74
C THR A 146 8.06 -6.90 2.09
N VAL A 147 7.98 -7.07 0.76
CA VAL A 147 8.79 -8.04 0.00
C VAL A 147 10.23 -7.59 -0.19
N TYR A 148 10.44 -6.29 -0.42
CA TYR A 148 11.74 -5.70 -0.76
C TYR A 148 12.91 -6.05 0.19
N PRO A 149 12.75 -6.07 1.53
CA PRO A 149 13.80 -6.46 2.46
C PRO A 149 14.35 -7.86 2.22
N TRP A 150 13.51 -8.77 1.70
CA TRP A 150 13.83 -10.20 1.54
C TRP A 150 14.24 -10.53 0.11
N ASP A 151 13.58 -9.91 -0.89
CA ASP A 151 13.86 -10.18 -2.30
C ASP A 151 13.60 -8.92 -3.16
N LYS A 152 14.68 -8.20 -3.47
CA LYS A 152 14.64 -7.02 -4.37
C LYS A 152 14.24 -7.40 -5.80
N LEU A 153 14.63 -8.57 -6.29
CA LEU A 153 14.34 -8.98 -7.67
C LEU A 153 12.85 -9.27 -7.84
N LEU A 154 12.28 -10.01 -6.90
CA LEU A 154 10.85 -10.30 -6.87
C LEU A 154 10.02 -9.03 -6.69
N ALA A 155 10.42 -8.13 -5.78
CA ALA A 155 9.80 -6.81 -5.64
C ALA A 155 9.83 -6.02 -6.96
N GLY A 156 10.94 -6.09 -7.71
CA GLY A 156 11.10 -5.47 -9.03
C GLY A 156 10.11 -5.99 -10.06
N ASP A 157 9.90 -7.30 -10.10
CA ASP A 157 8.92 -7.91 -11.01
C ASP A 157 7.48 -7.56 -10.65
N PHE A 158 7.18 -7.35 -9.36
CA PHE A 158 5.87 -6.87 -8.94
C PHE A 158 5.64 -5.40 -9.30
N ILE A 159 6.65 -4.54 -9.18
CA ILE A 159 6.55 -3.14 -9.63
C ILE A 159 6.29 -3.07 -11.14
N ARG A 160 6.99 -3.87 -11.95
CA ARG A 160 6.74 -3.93 -13.40
C ARG A 160 5.32 -4.41 -13.73
N GLN A 161 4.82 -5.42 -12.99
CA GLN A 161 3.45 -5.89 -13.15
C GLN A 161 2.43 -4.83 -12.76
N TYR A 162 2.70 -4.08 -11.68
CA TYR A 162 1.88 -2.96 -11.23
C TYR A 162 1.82 -1.86 -12.30
N ILE A 163 2.97 -1.36 -12.79
CA ILE A 163 3.02 -0.30 -13.82
C ILE A 163 2.26 -0.75 -15.07
N LYS A 164 2.47 -1.99 -15.52
CA LYS A 164 1.76 -2.54 -16.68
C LYS A 164 0.25 -2.65 -16.45
N ALA A 165 -0.18 -3.01 -15.25
CA ALA A 165 -1.61 -3.06 -14.92
C ALA A 165 -2.19 -1.64 -14.90
N SER A 166 -1.49 -0.68 -14.29
CA SER A 166 -1.90 0.74 -14.22
C SER A 166 -2.02 1.41 -15.59
N ASP A 167 -1.14 1.07 -16.53
CA ASP A 167 -1.19 1.55 -17.92
C ASP A 167 -2.36 0.96 -18.73
N ALA A 168 -2.78 -0.26 -18.39
CA ALA A 168 -3.85 -0.94 -19.13
C ALA A 168 -5.26 -0.42 -18.80
N ILE A 169 -5.45 0.13 -17.59
CA ILE A 169 -6.73 0.52 -16.97
C ILE A 169 -7.25 1.84 -17.58
N SER A 170 -8.53 1.86 -17.96
CA SER A 170 -9.21 3.11 -18.38
C SER A 170 -9.77 3.89 -17.18
N ASP A 171 -10.23 5.12 -17.40
CA ASP A 171 -10.88 5.91 -16.34
C ASP A 171 -12.14 5.22 -15.78
N GLU A 172 -12.92 4.55 -16.64
CA GLU A 172 -14.08 3.74 -16.20
C GLU A 172 -13.66 2.57 -15.30
N ASP A 173 -12.53 1.91 -15.62
CA ASP A 173 -11.98 0.84 -14.79
C ASP A 173 -11.50 1.39 -13.42
N ARG A 174 -10.97 2.63 -13.36
CA ARG A 174 -10.55 3.28 -12.11
C ARG A 174 -11.75 3.54 -11.20
N ASP A 175 -12.86 4.00 -11.76
CA ASP A 175 -14.10 4.22 -11.00
C ASP A 175 -14.67 2.91 -10.48
N LEU A 176 -14.63 1.84 -11.27
CA LEU A 176 -15.01 0.50 -10.83
C LEU A 176 -14.11 0.04 -9.67
N LEU A 177 -12.79 0.23 -9.76
CA LEU A 177 -11.84 -0.13 -8.71
C LEU A 177 -12.11 0.64 -7.41
N ARG A 178 -12.44 1.94 -7.50
CA ARG A 178 -12.87 2.75 -6.36
C ARG A 178 -14.12 2.16 -5.72
N GLN A 179 -15.16 1.87 -6.51
CA GLN A 179 -16.40 1.29 -6.00
C GLN A 179 -16.19 -0.07 -5.32
N ILE A 180 -15.32 -0.92 -5.88
CA ILE A 180 -14.95 -2.21 -5.28
C ILE A 180 -14.22 -2.00 -3.95
N ARG A 181 -13.30 -1.03 -3.89
CA ARG A 181 -12.50 -0.74 -2.68
C ARG A 181 -13.36 -0.34 -1.49
N TYR A 182 -14.36 0.51 -1.72
CA TYR A 182 -15.29 0.96 -0.70
C TYR A 182 -16.50 0.02 -0.54
N GLY A 183 -16.43 -1.21 -1.04
CA GLY A 183 -17.47 -2.22 -0.83
C GLY A 183 -18.81 -1.95 -1.53
N LYS A 184 -18.88 -0.96 -2.42
CA LYS A 184 -20.09 -0.58 -3.16
C LYS A 184 -20.38 -1.53 -4.33
N TYR A 185 -19.40 -2.33 -4.75
CA TYR A 185 -19.53 -3.27 -5.86
C TYR A 185 -18.83 -4.60 -5.57
N ASP A 186 -19.49 -5.72 -5.89
CA ASP A 186 -18.91 -7.06 -5.69
C ASP A 186 -17.79 -7.32 -6.71
N PRO A 187 -16.54 -7.57 -6.28
CA PRO A 187 -15.43 -7.85 -7.18
C PRO A 187 -15.61 -9.11 -8.03
N MET A 188 -16.53 -10.01 -7.69
CA MET A 188 -16.82 -11.20 -8.52
C MET A 188 -17.52 -10.86 -9.84
N ASN A 189 -18.14 -9.68 -9.95
CA ASN A 189 -18.81 -9.22 -11.15
C ASN A 189 -17.85 -8.52 -12.13
N ALA A 190 -16.62 -8.21 -11.71
CA ALA A 190 -15.61 -7.54 -12.51
C ALA A 190 -14.69 -8.49 -13.31
N LYS A 191 -14.93 -9.81 -13.30
CA LYS A 191 -13.97 -10.84 -13.75
C LYS A 191 -13.41 -10.68 -15.17
N ASP A 192 -14.15 -10.02 -16.06
CA ASP A 192 -13.77 -9.84 -17.47
C ASP A 192 -13.17 -8.47 -17.80
N THR A 193 -13.05 -7.57 -16.82
CA THR A 193 -12.51 -6.21 -17.03
C THR A 193 -11.00 -6.14 -16.78
N LYS A 194 -10.36 -5.08 -17.28
CA LYS A 194 -8.93 -4.85 -17.01
C LYS A 194 -8.68 -4.50 -15.54
N ALA A 195 -9.67 -3.91 -14.86
CA ALA A 195 -9.69 -3.75 -13.41
C ALA A 195 -9.45 -5.08 -12.66
N TYR A 196 -9.94 -6.21 -13.17
CA TYR A 196 -9.68 -7.52 -12.53
C TYR A 196 -8.21 -7.92 -12.55
N GLN A 197 -7.43 -7.50 -13.54
CA GLN A 197 -5.99 -7.77 -13.58
C GLN A 197 -5.27 -7.06 -12.43
N PHE A 198 -5.68 -5.83 -12.12
CA PHE A 198 -5.19 -5.05 -10.99
C PHE A 198 -5.57 -5.71 -9.65
N LEU A 199 -6.85 -6.07 -9.48
CA LEU A 199 -7.33 -6.74 -8.26
C LEU A 199 -6.66 -8.10 -8.04
N ARG A 200 -6.35 -8.82 -9.13
CA ARG A 200 -5.63 -10.09 -9.06
C ARG A 200 -4.20 -9.88 -8.55
N LEU A 201 -3.53 -8.80 -8.96
CA LEU A 201 -2.20 -8.46 -8.45
C LEU A 201 -2.26 -8.14 -6.95
N GLU A 202 -3.21 -7.30 -6.55
CA GLU A 202 -3.45 -6.94 -5.15
C GLU A 202 -3.67 -8.18 -4.27
N ARG A 203 -4.61 -9.05 -4.66
CA ARG A 203 -4.89 -10.29 -3.90
C ARG A 203 -3.70 -11.22 -3.82
N LYS A 204 -2.93 -11.34 -4.91
CA LYS A 204 -1.73 -12.20 -4.95
C LYS A 204 -0.69 -11.74 -3.93
N LEU A 205 -0.49 -10.43 -3.81
CA LEU A 205 0.51 -9.85 -2.92
C LEU A 205 0.05 -9.82 -1.46
N PHE A 206 -1.18 -9.36 -1.23
CA PHE A 206 -1.73 -9.18 0.11
C PHE A 206 -1.86 -10.51 0.89
N LEU A 207 -2.15 -11.62 0.19
CA LEU A 207 -2.24 -12.94 0.83
C LEU A 207 -0.87 -13.58 1.15
N GLN A 208 0.22 -13.10 0.53
CA GLN A 208 1.52 -13.74 0.62
C GLN A 208 2.41 -13.18 1.73
N TYR A 209 2.23 -11.91 2.07
CA TYR A 209 3.11 -11.21 3.01
C TYR A 209 2.26 -10.52 4.08
N PRO A 210 1.93 -11.22 5.18
CA PRO A 210 1.23 -10.60 6.30
C PRO A 210 2.04 -9.42 6.83
N SER A 211 1.36 -8.33 7.18
CA SER A 211 1.99 -7.19 7.83
C SER A 211 2.51 -7.56 9.21
N GLU A 212 3.54 -6.86 9.69
CA GLU A 212 4.11 -7.00 11.04
C GLU A 212 3.16 -6.52 12.16
N ASP A 213 1.84 -6.45 11.91
CA ASP A 213 0.84 -6.00 12.87
C ASP A 213 0.33 -7.15 13.78
N ASP A 214 1.00 -8.32 13.75
CA ASP A 214 0.77 -9.48 14.65
C ASP A 214 1.82 -9.55 15.77
#